data_AF-A0A2S7YJ30-F1
#
_entry.id   AF-A0A2S7YJ30-F1
#
_cell.length_a   1.000
_cell.length_b   1.000
_cell.length_c   1.000
_cell.angle_alpha   90.00
_cell.angle_beta   90.00
_cell.angle_gamma   90.00
#
_symmetry.space_group_name_H-M   'P 1'
#
loop_
_entity.id
_entity.type
_entity.pdbx_description
1 polymer ?
#
loop_
_entity_poly.entity_id
_entity_poly.type
_entity_poly.pdbx_seq_one_letter_code
_entity_poly.pdbx_strand_id
1 'polypeptide(L)'
;MRLPLLSWAPALFPPKHTLVLNYYPFPRHVPFFSSLRRSLIWSDAAITLHCITDEPRPSLAATIANPTMNTKTSVQSSHAAMSSSEESKHDPESGRIVEKQSFYTRCLKEVDNKRAYIPMLVCCFVSGLTDGTIYNAYGTFVSMQTGNTIFVALGTSGFNNKPYGWARSLCSIGFFIIGSFCFARLAMLLGGKRRGVLGLSFFSQSVLVMLAAALIQGGVIDGSYPSHRAPGSVDFKEIAVIALLSFQAAGQIVSSRTLSVGEIPTVVVTSMLCDLMSDPALLAWAKNDKRNRRFVAFVLTLVGAICGGWISKASGAVQPSLWTVAGIKLVLAISWLFWTEK
;
A
#
# COMPACT_ATOMS: atom_id res chain seq x y z
N MET A 1 -28.05 -51.49 -26.95
CA MET A 1 -27.03 -50.79 -26.13
C MET A 1 -27.75 -49.85 -25.17
N ARG A 2 -28.05 -50.30 -23.94
CA ARG A 2 -28.58 -49.49 -22.83
C ARG A 2 -28.06 -50.10 -21.52
N LEU A 3 -27.31 -49.34 -20.74
CA LEU A 3 -26.79 -49.71 -19.41
C LEU A 3 -27.90 -49.68 -18.35
N PRO A 4 -27.81 -50.50 -17.28
CA PRO A 4 -28.68 -50.39 -16.11
C PRO A 4 -28.05 -49.53 -14.99
N LEU A 5 -28.94 -48.91 -14.22
CA LEU A 5 -28.72 -48.10 -13.02
C LEU A 5 -28.16 -48.94 -11.86
N LEU A 6 -27.13 -48.43 -11.17
CA LEU A 6 -26.66 -48.98 -9.88
C LEU A 6 -26.85 -47.95 -8.77
N SER A 7 -27.65 -48.34 -7.77
CA SER A 7 -27.91 -47.63 -6.52
C SER A 7 -26.68 -47.66 -5.59
N TRP A 8 -26.32 -46.52 -5.02
CA TRP A 8 -25.31 -46.44 -3.95
C TRP A 8 -26.00 -46.28 -2.59
N ALA A 9 -25.75 -47.22 -1.68
CA ALA A 9 -26.07 -47.13 -0.26
C ALA A 9 -24.90 -46.51 0.53
N PRO A 10 -25.13 -45.76 1.64
CA PRO A 10 -24.06 -45.22 2.47
C PRO A 10 -23.89 -46.04 3.76
N ALA A 11 -22.68 -46.53 4.03
CA ALA A 11 -22.31 -47.01 5.37
C ALA A 11 -20.79 -47.02 5.52
N LEU A 12 -20.25 -46.16 6.39
CA LEU A 12 -19.03 -46.38 7.18
C LEU A 12 -18.74 -45.15 8.09
N PHE A 13 -19.23 -45.19 9.33
CA PHE A 13 -18.73 -44.39 10.46
C PHE A 13 -18.07 -45.34 11.47
N PRO A 14 -16.81 -45.11 11.92
CA PRO A 14 -16.26 -45.70 13.14
C PRO A 14 -16.28 -44.71 14.33
N PRO A 15 -15.99 -45.16 15.58
CA PRO A 15 -16.82 -44.87 16.75
C PRO A 15 -16.40 -43.68 17.63
N LYS A 16 -17.31 -43.37 18.57
CA LYS A 16 -17.31 -42.30 19.57
C LYS A 16 -16.02 -42.24 20.41
N HIS A 17 -15.29 -41.12 20.31
CA HIS A 17 -14.36 -40.69 21.36
C HIS A 17 -15.06 -39.73 22.33
N THR A 18 -15.17 -40.16 23.58
CA THR A 18 -15.60 -39.36 24.72
C THR A 18 -14.67 -38.15 24.88
N LEU A 19 -15.20 -36.94 24.71
CA LEU A 19 -14.46 -35.69 24.86
C LEU A 19 -14.29 -35.39 26.36
N VAL A 20 -13.12 -35.73 26.92
CA VAL A 20 -12.74 -35.34 28.28
C VAL A 20 -12.29 -33.88 28.23
N LEU A 21 -13.16 -32.98 28.70
CA LEU A 21 -12.84 -31.57 28.93
C LEU A 21 -11.88 -31.46 30.13
N ASN A 22 -10.58 -31.39 29.86
CA ASN A 22 -9.60 -30.95 30.86
C ASN A 22 -9.70 -29.43 31.03
N TYR A 23 -10.24 -29.01 32.18
CA TYR A 23 -10.21 -27.62 32.63
C TYR A 23 -8.76 -27.21 32.95
N TYR A 24 -8.17 -26.35 32.14
CA TYR A 24 -6.98 -25.60 32.51
C TYR A 24 -7.41 -24.28 33.19
N PRO A 25 -6.95 -23.96 34.41
CA PRO A 25 -7.25 -22.70 35.04
C PRO A 25 -6.53 -21.54 34.33
N PHE A 26 -7.29 -20.51 33.94
CA PHE A 26 -6.77 -19.24 33.41
C PHE A 26 -5.78 -18.57 34.39
N PRO A 27 -4.61 -18.10 33.93
CA PRO A 27 -3.81 -17.18 34.73
C PRO A 27 -4.53 -15.82 34.79
N ARG A 28 -4.89 -15.39 36.00
CA ARG A 28 -5.32 -14.02 36.28
C ARG A 28 -4.11 -13.08 36.14
N HIS A 29 -4.38 -11.86 35.66
CA HIS A 29 -3.53 -10.66 35.63
C HIS A 29 -2.84 -10.31 34.29
N VAL A 30 -3.57 -9.56 33.45
CA VAL A 30 -2.98 -8.53 32.57
C VAL A 30 -3.83 -7.25 32.74
N PRO A 31 -3.29 -6.09 33.17
CA PRO A 31 -4.11 -4.96 33.65
C PRO A 31 -4.84 -4.15 32.55
N PHE A 32 -4.64 -4.45 31.27
CA PHE A 32 -5.08 -3.57 30.17
C PHE A 32 -6.52 -3.78 29.70
N PHE A 33 -7.14 -4.93 30.00
CA PHE A 33 -8.45 -5.32 29.42
C PHE A 33 -9.68 -5.10 30.33
N SER A 34 -9.49 -4.67 31.58
CA SER A 34 -10.61 -4.37 32.49
C SER A 34 -11.42 -3.13 32.07
N SER A 35 -10.79 -2.22 31.29
CA SER A 35 -11.44 -1.00 30.81
C SER A 35 -12.29 -1.23 29.57
N LEU A 36 -11.90 -2.16 28.67
CA LEU A 36 -12.64 -2.42 27.42
C LEU A 36 -13.89 -3.28 27.64
N ARG A 37 -13.89 -4.13 28.66
CA ARG A 37 -15.04 -4.99 29.03
C ARG A 37 -16.25 -4.16 29.52
N ARG A 38 -16.03 -2.93 29.97
CA ARG A 38 -17.08 -2.07 30.53
C ARG A 38 -17.82 -1.23 29.49
N SER A 39 -17.35 -1.16 28.25
CA SER A 39 -17.94 -0.34 27.18
C SER A 39 -18.72 -1.14 26.12
N LEU A 40 -18.76 -2.47 26.21
CA LEU A 40 -19.33 -3.35 25.17
C LEU A 40 -20.62 -4.09 25.61
N ILE A 41 -21.25 -3.66 26.70
CA ILE A 41 -22.55 -4.18 27.12
C ILE A 41 -23.51 -2.97 27.16
N TRP A 42 -24.63 -3.11 26.44
CA TRP A 42 -25.73 -2.15 26.18
C TRP A 42 -25.63 -1.33 24.88
N SER A 43 -26.17 -1.89 23.79
CA SER A 43 -27.51 -1.49 23.32
C SER A 43 -27.99 -2.44 22.22
N ASP A 44 -28.94 -3.31 22.56
CA ASP A 44 -29.81 -3.98 21.60
C ASP A 44 -30.73 -2.94 20.97
N ALA A 45 -30.44 -2.53 19.75
CA ALA A 45 -31.37 -1.77 18.91
C ALA A 45 -31.36 -2.39 17.50
N ALA A 46 -32.48 -3.00 17.15
CA ALA A 46 -32.75 -3.58 15.85
C ALA A 46 -32.45 -2.57 14.72
N ILE A 47 -31.54 -2.93 13.81
CA ILE A 47 -31.31 -2.18 12.58
C ILE A 47 -32.30 -2.72 11.54
N THR A 48 -33.43 -2.03 11.40
CA THR A 48 -34.34 -2.19 10.25
C THR A 48 -33.66 -1.62 9.00
N LEU A 49 -33.47 -2.48 8.00
CA LEU A 49 -32.86 -2.13 6.72
C LEU A 49 -33.86 -1.30 5.88
N HIS A 50 -33.68 0.02 5.79
CA HIS A 50 -34.39 0.83 4.79
C HIS A 50 -33.59 0.88 3.49
N CYS A 51 -34.13 0.19 2.48
CA CYS A 51 -33.69 0.26 1.10
C CYS A 51 -34.00 1.68 0.56
N ILE A 52 -32.97 2.45 0.20
CA ILE A 52 -33.14 3.74 -0.48
C ILE A 52 -33.09 3.47 -1.98
N THR A 53 -34.26 3.52 -2.62
CA THR A 53 -34.43 3.58 -4.07
C THR A 53 -34.24 5.01 -4.53
N ASP A 54 -33.40 5.20 -5.56
CA ASP A 54 -33.21 6.45 -6.31
C ASP A 54 -34.53 6.91 -6.97
N GLU A 55 -34.85 8.21 -6.85
CA GLU A 55 -35.70 8.94 -7.79
C GLU A 55 -35.22 10.39 -7.95
N PRO A 56 -35.26 10.98 -9.16
CA PRO A 56 -34.65 12.26 -9.48
C PRO A 56 -35.60 13.44 -9.24
N ARG A 57 -35.08 14.63 -8.90
CA ARG A 57 -35.87 15.88 -8.83
C ARG A 57 -35.17 17.09 -9.47
N PRO A 58 -35.95 18.09 -9.93
CA PRO A 58 -35.76 18.73 -11.22
C PRO A 58 -35.04 20.08 -11.18
N SER A 59 -34.63 20.51 -12.38
CA SER A 59 -34.12 21.83 -12.72
C SER A 59 -35.17 22.94 -12.51
N LEU A 60 -34.78 24.04 -11.85
CA LEU A 60 -35.47 25.33 -11.95
C LEU A 60 -34.54 26.37 -12.56
N ALA A 61 -34.87 26.77 -13.77
CA ALA A 61 -34.44 28.02 -14.39
C ALA A 61 -35.48 29.11 -14.09
N ALA A 62 -35.01 30.31 -13.75
CA ALA A 62 -35.80 31.53 -13.86
C ALA A 62 -34.88 32.76 -14.09
N THR A 63 -34.89 33.21 -15.34
CA THR A 63 -34.53 34.51 -15.92
C THR A 63 -35.33 35.63 -15.19
N ILE A 64 -34.97 36.92 -15.00
CA ILE A 64 -34.52 38.03 -15.86
C ILE A 64 -34.14 39.21 -14.93
N ALA A 65 -33.06 39.97 -15.21
CA ALA A 65 -33.07 41.44 -15.35
C ALA A 65 -31.66 42.05 -15.37
N ASN A 66 -31.37 42.77 -16.46
CA ASN A 66 -30.24 43.70 -16.62
C ASN A 66 -30.60 45.05 -15.97
N PRO A 67 -29.62 45.85 -15.51
CA PRO A 67 -29.33 47.05 -16.30
C PRO A 67 -27.84 47.42 -16.39
N THR A 68 -27.54 48.09 -17.49
CA THR A 68 -26.29 48.78 -17.87
C THR A 68 -25.90 49.91 -16.90
N MET A 69 -24.60 50.05 -16.56
CA MET A 69 -23.94 51.36 -16.46
C MET A 69 -22.40 51.25 -16.41
N ASN A 70 -21.74 52.05 -17.26
CA ASN A 70 -20.32 52.42 -17.20
C ASN A 70 -19.91 52.94 -15.81
N THR A 71 -18.63 52.81 -15.43
CA THR A 71 -17.70 53.94 -15.14
C THR A 71 -16.27 53.41 -14.88
N LYS A 72 -15.29 54.14 -15.41
CA LYS A 72 -13.83 54.03 -15.20
C LYS A 72 -13.45 54.09 -13.70
N THR A 73 -12.28 53.59 -13.31
CA THR A 73 -11.21 54.37 -12.63
C THR A 73 -9.99 53.47 -12.35
N SER A 74 -8.82 54.02 -12.71
CA SER A 74 -7.45 53.59 -12.44
C SER A 74 -7.09 53.49 -10.95
N VAL A 75 -6.23 52.55 -10.56
CA VAL A 75 -5.13 52.84 -9.62
C VAL A 75 -3.91 51.98 -9.96
N GLN A 76 -2.82 52.67 -10.25
CA GLN A 76 -1.45 52.20 -10.39
C GLN A 76 -0.80 52.32 -9.01
N SER A 77 -0.09 51.29 -8.53
CA SER A 77 0.88 51.47 -7.44
C SER A 77 2.02 50.47 -7.56
N SER A 78 3.21 51.04 -7.65
CA SER A 78 4.53 50.45 -7.78
C SER A 78 5.04 49.98 -6.42
N HIS A 79 5.91 48.97 -6.35
CA HIS A 79 7.04 48.98 -5.41
C HIS A 79 8.21 48.08 -5.89
N ALA A 80 9.39 48.72 -5.88
CA ALA A 80 10.78 48.29 -6.10
C ALA A 80 11.16 46.91 -5.52
N ALA A 81 11.86 46.03 -6.25
CA ALA A 81 13.29 45.98 -6.59
C ALA A 81 14.19 45.39 -5.49
N MET A 82 14.88 44.29 -5.82
CA MET A 82 16.20 43.97 -5.26
C MET A 82 16.99 43.16 -6.30
N SER A 83 18.09 43.76 -6.75
CA SER A 83 19.02 43.25 -7.76
C SER A 83 20.19 42.55 -7.08
N SER A 84 20.64 41.43 -7.64
CA SER A 84 21.99 40.89 -7.41
C SER A 84 22.56 40.44 -8.75
N SER A 85 23.61 41.12 -9.18
CA SER A 85 24.31 40.97 -10.44
C SER A 85 25.16 39.69 -10.47
N GLU A 86 25.04 38.88 -11.52
CA GLU A 86 26.10 37.99 -11.97
C GLU A 86 26.35 38.23 -13.45
N GLU A 87 27.62 38.46 -13.76
CA GLU A 87 28.18 38.95 -15.02
C GLU A 87 28.18 37.84 -16.08
N SER A 88 27.52 38.09 -17.22
CA SER A 88 27.47 37.14 -18.35
C SER A 88 28.48 37.54 -19.43
N LYS A 89 29.32 36.57 -19.83
CA LYS A 89 30.16 36.68 -21.03
C LYS A 89 29.29 36.53 -22.27
N HIS A 90 29.34 37.54 -23.14
CA HIS A 90 28.55 37.68 -24.35
C HIS A 90 29.38 37.26 -25.57
N ASP A 91 28.92 36.25 -26.32
CA ASP A 91 29.34 35.97 -27.71
C ASP A 91 28.12 36.19 -28.63
N PRO A 92 28.22 36.99 -29.71
CA PRO A 92 27.05 37.43 -30.46
C PRO A 92 26.84 36.62 -31.76
N GLU A 93 26.29 35.41 -31.68
CA GLU A 93 25.62 34.80 -32.85
C GLU A 93 24.70 33.66 -32.42
N SER A 94 23.45 33.63 -32.93
CA SER A 94 22.34 32.72 -32.56
C SER A 94 21.53 33.12 -31.30
N GLY A 95 20.54 33.99 -31.50
CA GLY A 95 19.57 34.48 -30.51
C GLY A 95 18.56 33.43 -30.02
N ARG A 96 19.05 32.39 -29.32
CA ARG A 96 18.21 31.53 -28.48
C ARG A 96 18.88 31.38 -27.12
N ILE A 97 18.44 32.19 -26.16
CA ILE A 97 18.78 31.96 -24.75
C ILE A 97 18.10 30.65 -24.36
N VAL A 98 18.86 29.55 -24.37
CA VAL A 98 18.43 28.30 -23.72
C VAL A 98 18.58 28.56 -22.22
N GLU A 99 17.54 29.17 -21.63
CA GLU A 99 17.46 29.30 -20.18
C GLU A 99 17.50 27.87 -19.62
N LYS A 100 18.63 27.49 -19.01
CA LYS A 100 18.76 26.20 -18.31
C LYS A 100 17.73 26.21 -17.21
N GLN A 101 16.56 25.61 -17.47
CA GLN A 101 15.51 25.49 -16.47
C GLN A 101 16.11 24.91 -15.19
N SER A 102 16.02 25.68 -14.11
CA SER A 102 16.51 25.27 -12.80
C SER A 102 15.89 23.93 -12.41
N PHE A 103 16.70 23.03 -11.86
CA PHE A 103 16.30 21.70 -11.42
C PHE A 103 15.09 21.76 -10.46
N TYR A 104 15.01 22.81 -9.64
CA TYR A 104 13.87 23.08 -8.76
C TYR A 104 12.57 23.29 -9.53
N THR A 105 12.59 24.09 -10.59
CA THR A 105 11.43 24.34 -11.45
C THR A 105 10.96 23.04 -12.12
N ARG A 106 11.89 22.17 -12.52
CA ARG A 106 11.56 20.84 -13.05
C ARG A 106 10.90 19.93 -12.02
N CYS A 107 11.34 19.95 -10.76
CA CYS A 107 10.78 19.13 -9.69
C CYS A 107 9.33 19.53 -9.32
N LEU A 108 8.96 20.80 -9.52
CA LEU A 108 7.63 21.32 -9.23
C LEU A 108 6.58 20.98 -10.28
N LYS A 109 6.99 20.50 -11.47
CA LYS A 109 6.06 20.15 -12.55
C LYS A 109 5.34 18.84 -12.27
N GLU A 110 4.10 18.78 -12.75
CA GLU A 110 3.28 17.56 -12.68
C GLU A 110 3.77 16.50 -13.66
N VAL A 111 3.49 15.23 -13.33
CA VAL A 111 3.82 14.08 -14.18
C VAL A 111 2.68 13.78 -15.17
N ASP A 112 3.04 13.32 -16.37
CA ASP A 112 2.06 12.70 -17.26
C ASP A 112 1.62 11.34 -16.71
N ASN A 113 0.33 11.20 -16.46
CA ASN A 113 -0.29 10.01 -15.88
C ASN A 113 -0.53 8.89 -16.91
N LYS A 114 -0.42 9.14 -18.22
CA LYS A 114 -0.69 8.13 -19.26
C LYS A 114 0.09 6.83 -19.07
N ARG A 115 1.33 6.93 -18.58
CA ARG A 115 2.24 5.80 -18.32
C ARG A 115 2.53 5.57 -16.84
N ALA A 116 1.91 6.33 -15.94
CA ALA A 116 2.13 6.24 -14.49
C ALA A 116 1.74 4.87 -13.91
N TYR A 117 0.95 4.07 -14.65
CA TYR A 117 0.64 2.70 -14.29
C TYR A 117 1.86 1.77 -14.31
N ILE A 118 2.90 2.06 -15.11
CA ILE A 118 4.09 1.20 -15.22
C ILE A 118 4.85 1.14 -13.88
N PRO A 119 5.21 2.28 -13.23
CA PRO A 119 5.74 2.27 -11.88
C PRO A 119 4.84 1.54 -10.87
N MET A 120 3.52 1.63 -11.01
CA MET A 120 2.58 0.94 -10.11
C MET A 120 2.59 -0.58 -10.31
N LEU A 121 2.81 -1.07 -11.54
CA LEU A 121 3.01 -2.50 -11.81
C LEU A 121 4.30 -3.02 -11.17
N VAL A 122 5.40 -2.25 -11.26
CA VAL A 122 6.65 -2.58 -10.56
C VAL A 122 6.42 -2.62 -9.04
N CYS A 123 5.63 -1.68 -8.52
CA CYS A 123 5.22 -1.65 -7.11
C CYS A 123 4.44 -2.91 -6.69
N CYS A 124 3.57 -3.49 -7.53
CA CYS A 124 2.92 -4.78 -7.26
C CYS A 124 3.94 -5.91 -7.06
N PHE A 125 4.91 -6.02 -7.98
CA PHE A 125 5.99 -7.00 -7.85
C PHE A 125 6.77 -6.80 -6.54
N VAL A 126 7.15 -5.56 -6.24
CA VAL A 126 7.91 -5.21 -5.04
C VAL A 126 7.12 -5.51 -3.75
N SER A 127 5.82 -5.26 -3.74
CA SER A 127 4.95 -5.62 -2.60
C SER A 127 4.88 -7.12 -2.39
N GLY A 128 4.68 -7.89 -3.46
CA GLY A 128 4.73 -9.36 -3.39
C GLY A 128 6.07 -9.86 -2.86
N LEU A 129 7.18 -9.33 -3.41
CA LEU A 129 8.55 -9.68 -3.00
C LEU A 129 8.79 -9.40 -1.51
N THR A 130 8.35 -8.24 -1.04
CA THR A 130 8.52 -7.83 0.36
C THR A 130 7.67 -8.69 1.29
N ASP A 131 6.37 -8.81 1.02
CA ASP A 131 5.45 -9.57 1.89
C ASP A 131 5.75 -11.07 1.88
N GLY A 132 6.10 -11.65 0.72
CA GLY A 132 6.52 -13.05 0.63
C GLY A 132 7.79 -13.34 1.43
N THR A 133 8.75 -12.43 1.41
CA THR A 133 9.99 -12.53 2.21
C THR A 133 9.70 -12.40 3.70
N ILE A 134 9.00 -11.33 4.10
CA ILE A 134 8.81 -10.98 5.51
C ILE A 134 7.79 -11.87 6.21
N TYR A 135 6.71 -12.26 5.53
CA TYR A 135 5.74 -13.19 6.10
C TYR A 135 6.38 -14.56 6.38
N ASN A 136 7.24 -15.03 5.48
CA ASN A 136 7.95 -16.28 5.65
C ASN A 136 8.92 -16.25 6.85
N ALA A 137 9.64 -15.14 7.04
CA ALA A 137 10.55 -14.97 8.17
C ALA A 137 9.84 -14.71 9.51
N TYR A 138 8.93 -13.73 9.56
CA TYR A 138 8.36 -13.23 10.81
C TYR A 138 6.87 -13.56 11.01
N GLY A 139 6.22 -14.20 10.03
CA GLY A 139 4.80 -14.60 10.13
C GLY A 139 3.83 -13.42 10.13
N THR A 140 4.21 -12.29 9.53
CA THR A 140 3.40 -11.06 9.51
C THR A 140 3.57 -10.38 8.16
N PHE A 141 2.47 -9.88 7.60
CA PHE A 141 2.52 -9.09 6.38
C PHE A 141 2.87 -7.66 6.73
N VAL A 142 3.68 -6.97 5.91
CA VAL A 142 3.99 -5.55 6.15
C VAL A 142 3.10 -4.65 5.31
N SER A 143 2.61 -5.14 4.17
CA SER A 143 1.71 -4.37 3.30
C SER A 143 0.24 -4.80 3.47
N MET A 144 -0.05 -6.10 3.60
CA MET A 144 -1.42 -6.64 3.65
C MET A 144 -2.06 -6.58 5.06
N GLN A 145 -2.77 -5.51 5.37
CA GLN A 145 -3.37 -5.32 6.71
C GLN A 145 -4.59 -6.21 6.99
N THR A 146 -5.33 -6.66 5.97
CA THR A 146 -6.52 -7.51 6.17
C THR A 146 -6.20 -8.79 6.94
N GLY A 147 -5.12 -9.49 6.57
CA GLY A 147 -4.68 -10.70 7.28
C GLY A 147 -4.18 -10.40 8.69
N ASN A 148 -3.42 -9.31 8.84
CA ASN A 148 -2.93 -8.87 10.15
C ASN A 148 -4.07 -8.57 11.13
N THR A 149 -5.17 -7.97 10.67
CA THR A 149 -6.35 -7.71 11.52
C THR A 149 -6.93 -9.01 12.07
N ILE A 150 -6.97 -10.08 11.26
CA ILE A 150 -7.43 -11.40 11.71
C ILE A 150 -6.44 -11.99 12.73
N PHE A 151 -5.13 -11.88 12.52
CA PHE A 151 -4.14 -12.35 13.51
C PHE A 151 -4.24 -11.61 14.85
N VAL A 152 -4.54 -10.31 14.84
CA VAL A 152 -4.82 -9.55 16.07
C VAL A 152 -6.08 -10.10 16.75
N ALA A 153 -7.16 -10.32 16.00
CA ALA A 153 -8.41 -10.84 16.54
C ALA A 153 -8.24 -12.24 17.16
N LEU A 154 -7.55 -13.15 16.46
CA LEU A 154 -7.25 -14.50 16.98
C LEU A 154 -6.36 -14.45 18.23
N GLY A 155 -5.48 -13.44 18.34
CA GLY A 155 -4.69 -13.20 19.54
C GLY A 155 -5.54 -12.97 20.79
N THR A 156 -6.73 -12.38 20.65
CA THR A 156 -7.64 -12.08 21.77
C THR A 156 -8.29 -13.33 22.38
N SER A 157 -8.45 -14.39 21.60
CA SER A 157 -8.97 -15.68 22.07
C SER A 157 -7.87 -16.64 22.52
N GLY A 158 -6.60 -16.21 22.50
CA GLY A 158 -5.44 -17.05 22.79
C GLY A 158 -5.05 -18.01 21.66
N PHE A 159 -5.73 -17.95 20.51
CA PHE A 159 -5.48 -18.85 19.37
C PHE A 159 -4.33 -18.32 18.51
N ASN A 160 -3.10 -18.53 18.98
CA ASN A 160 -1.88 -18.02 18.36
C ASN A 160 -1.06 -19.14 17.72
N ASN A 161 -1.03 -19.21 16.38
CA ASN A 161 -0.16 -20.16 15.65
C ASN A 161 1.34 -19.91 15.88
N LYS A 162 1.72 -18.66 16.20
CA LYS A 162 3.07 -18.28 16.62
C LYS A 162 3.00 -17.40 17.87
N PRO A 163 3.92 -17.56 18.84
CA PRO A 163 3.96 -16.71 20.02
C PRO A 163 4.05 -15.23 19.63
N TYR A 164 3.14 -14.43 20.19
CA TYR A 164 3.05 -12.98 19.97
C TYR A 164 2.90 -12.56 18.48
N GLY A 165 2.43 -13.45 17.59
CA GLY A 165 2.14 -13.09 16.19
C GLY A 165 1.13 -11.94 16.06
N TRP A 166 0.17 -11.88 16.98
CA TRP A 166 -0.79 -10.78 17.09
C TRP A 166 -0.11 -9.41 17.35
N ALA A 167 0.98 -9.37 18.13
CA ALA A 167 1.66 -8.13 18.48
C ALA A 167 2.43 -7.56 17.28
N ARG A 168 3.09 -8.43 16.50
CA ARG A 168 3.71 -8.07 15.22
C ARG A 168 2.68 -7.53 14.22
N SER A 169 1.54 -8.21 14.14
CA SER A 169 0.42 -7.80 13.28
C SER A 169 -0.16 -6.44 13.68
N LEU A 170 -0.34 -6.21 15.00
CA LEU A 170 -0.79 -4.93 15.53
C LEU A 170 0.20 -3.80 15.24
N CYS A 171 1.51 -4.07 15.39
CA CYS A 171 2.55 -3.12 15.02
C CYS A 171 2.47 -2.76 13.53
N SER A 172 2.36 -3.75 12.64
CA SER A 172 2.21 -3.51 11.20
C SER A 172 1.02 -2.59 10.92
N ILE A 173 -0.15 -2.89 11.49
CA ILE A 173 -1.36 -2.07 11.30
C ILE A 173 -1.12 -0.64 11.77
N GLY A 174 -0.57 -0.45 12.97
CA GLY A 174 -0.31 0.86 13.54
C GLY A 174 0.61 1.71 12.66
N PHE A 175 1.77 1.16 12.29
CA PHE A 175 2.73 1.89 11.43
C PHE A 175 2.23 2.08 10.00
N PHE A 176 1.41 1.17 9.48
CA PHE A 176 0.76 1.34 8.20
C PHE A 176 -0.24 2.51 8.22
N ILE A 177 -1.03 2.65 9.29
CA ILE A 177 -1.97 3.78 9.47
C ILE A 177 -1.19 5.10 9.59
N ILE A 178 -0.15 5.14 10.43
CA ILE A 178 0.68 6.33 10.61
C ILE A 178 1.36 6.71 9.28
N GLY A 179 1.94 5.73 8.58
CA GLY A 179 2.53 5.94 7.26
C GLY A 179 1.52 6.47 6.25
N SER A 180 0.32 5.89 6.20
CA SER A 180 -0.76 6.34 5.32
C SER A 180 -1.11 7.80 5.57
N PHE A 181 -1.24 8.19 6.85
CA PHE A 181 -1.48 9.57 7.24
C PHE A 181 -0.34 10.50 6.82
N CYS A 182 0.91 10.15 7.14
CA CYS A 182 2.09 10.97 6.83
C CYS A 182 2.25 11.19 5.31
N PHE A 183 2.21 10.13 4.51
CA PHE A 183 2.37 10.22 3.06
C PHE A 183 1.18 10.93 2.40
N ALA A 184 -0.06 10.73 2.90
CA ALA A 184 -1.22 11.44 2.37
C ALA A 184 -1.13 12.96 2.65
N ARG A 185 -0.69 13.35 3.85
CA ARG A 185 -0.47 14.75 4.21
C ARG A 185 0.65 15.37 3.38
N LEU A 186 1.76 14.65 3.19
CA LEU A 186 2.84 15.09 2.32
C LEU A 186 2.36 15.34 0.88
N ALA A 187 1.57 14.41 0.33
CA ALA A 187 1.00 14.54 -1.01
C ALA A 187 0.00 15.71 -1.11
N MET A 188 -0.81 15.96 -0.08
CA MET A 188 -1.74 17.11 -0.09
C MET A 188 -1.01 18.45 0.01
N LEU A 189 0.00 18.55 0.88
CA LEU A 189 0.70 19.81 1.15
C LEU A 189 1.65 20.22 0.04
N LEU A 190 2.40 19.25 -0.52
CA LEU A 190 3.45 19.54 -1.51
C LEU A 190 2.99 19.37 -2.96
N GLY A 191 1.77 18.90 -3.21
CA GLY A 191 1.26 18.60 -4.54
C GLY A 191 1.70 17.21 -5.01
N GLY A 192 0.92 16.19 -4.68
CA GLY A 192 1.32 14.79 -4.79
C GLY A 192 1.52 14.25 -6.21
N LYS A 193 1.14 15.02 -7.25
CA LYS A 193 1.41 14.71 -8.66
C LYS A 193 2.71 15.36 -9.17
N ARG A 194 3.38 16.17 -8.35
CA ARG A 194 4.66 16.78 -8.72
C ARG A 194 5.77 15.74 -8.70
N ARG A 195 6.68 15.82 -9.66
CA ARG A 195 7.82 14.89 -9.82
C ARG A 195 8.68 14.79 -8.57
N GLY A 196 9.03 15.94 -7.99
CA GLY A 196 9.86 16.01 -6.81
C GLY A 196 9.19 15.34 -5.60
N VAL A 197 7.87 15.45 -5.48
CA VAL A 197 7.11 14.85 -4.37
C VAL A 197 7.00 13.34 -4.53
N LEU A 198 6.75 12.86 -5.76
CA LEU A 198 6.75 11.42 -6.06
C LEU A 198 8.15 10.81 -5.88
N GLY A 199 9.18 11.49 -6.40
CA GLY A 199 10.58 11.11 -6.21
C GLY A 199 10.95 11.05 -4.73
N LEU A 200 10.61 12.07 -3.95
CA LEU A 200 10.83 12.11 -2.50
C LEU A 200 10.07 11.00 -1.76
N SER A 201 8.83 10.71 -2.16
CA SER A 201 8.04 9.62 -1.59
C SER A 201 8.71 8.27 -1.80
N PHE A 202 9.12 7.94 -3.03
CA PHE A 202 9.79 6.67 -3.32
C PHE A 202 11.20 6.61 -2.73
N PHE A 203 11.90 7.75 -2.65
CA PHE A 203 13.20 7.84 -2.01
C PHE A 203 13.12 7.55 -0.51
N SER A 204 12.18 8.18 0.21
CA SER A 204 12.00 7.92 1.64
C SER A 204 11.58 6.48 1.91
N GLN A 205 10.72 5.91 1.07
CA GLN A 205 10.39 4.48 1.13
C GLN A 205 11.64 3.61 0.96
N SER A 206 12.48 3.90 -0.03
CA SER A 206 13.72 3.18 -0.27
C SER A 206 14.66 3.26 0.94
N VAL A 207 14.82 4.43 1.55
CA VAL A 207 15.67 4.62 2.73
C VAL A 207 15.19 3.78 3.91
N LEU A 208 13.88 3.73 4.15
CA LEU A 208 13.30 2.91 5.21
C LEU A 208 13.52 1.40 4.97
N VAL A 209 13.41 0.95 3.72
CA VAL A 209 13.73 -0.44 3.37
C VAL A 209 15.24 -0.73 3.53
N MET A 210 16.12 0.18 3.11
CA MET A 210 17.57 0.03 3.32
C MET A 210 17.92 -0.03 4.80
N LEU A 211 17.28 0.78 5.64
CA LEU A 211 17.48 0.74 7.09
C LEU A 211 17.04 -0.61 7.66
N ALA A 212 15.88 -1.13 7.25
CA ALA A 212 15.43 -2.46 7.65
C ALA A 212 16.42 -3.56 7.19
N ALA A 213 16.89 -3.50 5.94
CA ALA A 213 17.88 -4.44 5.41
C ALA A 213 19.20 -4.37 6.18
N ALA A 214 19.68 -3.17 6.51
CA ALA A 214 20.90 -2.93 7.26
C ALA A 214 20.80 -3.43 8.71
N LEU A 215 19.67 -3.26 9.38
CA LEU A 215 19.46 -3.79 10.74
C LEU A 215 19.56 -5.32 10.77
N ILE A 216 19.01 -5.98 9.75
CA ILE A 216 19.07 -7.44 9.65
C ILE A 216 20.47 -7.90 9.18
N GLN A 217 21.11 -7.19 8.26
CA GLN A 217 22.45 -7.54 7.78
C GLN A 217 23.53 -7.31 8.85
N GLY A 218 23.38 -6.27 9.66
CA GLY A 218 24.26 -5.96 10.78
C GLY A 218 24.07 -6.89 11.99
N GLY A 219 23.17 -7.89 11.90
CA GLY A 219 22.96 -8.88 12.96
C GLY A 219 22.19 -8.36 14.18
N VAL A 220 21.58 -7.17 14.10
CA VAL A 220 20.73 -6.65 15.19
C VAL A 220 19.45 -7.49 15.31
N ILE A 221 18.93 -7.93 14.16
CA ILE A 221 17.72 -8.75 14.02
C ILE A 221 18.09 -9.98 13.20
N ASP A 222 17.67 -11.16 13.66
CA ASP A 222 17.94 -12.39 12.93
C ASP A 222 17.08 -12.47 11.65
N GLY A 223 17.76 -12.50 10.51
CA GLY A 223 17.19 -12.69 9.19
C GLY A 223 17.55 -14.01 8.54
N SER A 224 18.05 -14.99 9.29
CA SER A 224 18.36 -16.33 8.77
C SER A 224 17.11 -17.02 8.24
N TYR A 225 17.27 -17.78 7.17
CA TYR A 225 16.21 -18.52 6.55
C TYR A 225 16.61 -19.99 6.25
N PRO A 226 15.93 -20.99 6.82
CA PRO A 226 14.93 -20.88 7.88
C PRO A 226 15.55 -20.32 9.18
N SER A 227 14.74 -19.72 10.05
CA SER A 227 15.26 -19.14 11.29
C SER A 227 15.97 -20.20 12.12
N HIS A 228 17.20 -19.90 12.55
CA HIS A 228 17.97 -20.76 13.45
C HIS A 228 17.45 -20.75 14.90
N ARG A 229 16.43 -19.95 15.20
CA ARG A 229 15.91 -19.80 16.56
C ARG A 229 15.01 -20.97 16.96
N ALA A 230 15.03 -21.27 18.26
CA ALA A 230 14.19 -22.33 18.82
C ALA A 230 12.70 -22.05 18.57
N PRO A 231 11.90 -23.08 18.21
CA PRO A 231 10.45 -22.95 18.11
C PRO A 231 9.88 -22.39 19.42
N GLY A 232 9.14 -21.28 19.35
CA GLY A 232 8.59 -20.64 20.55
C GLY A 232 9.34 -19.40 21.03
N SER A 233 10.57 -19.16 20.56
CA SER A 233 11.33 -17.97 20.93
C SER A 233 10.77 -16.70 20.28
N VAL A 234 10.82 -15.59 21.02
CA VAL A 234 10.27 -14.30 20.61
C VAL A 234 11.39 -13.29 20.58
N ASP A 235 11.62 -12.66 19.43
CA ASP A 235 12.48 -11.50 19.33
C ASP A 235 11.63 -10.26 19.03
N PHE A 236 11.50 -9.40 20.03
CA PHE A 236 10.77 -8.15 19.89
C PHE A 236 11.50 -7.15 18.99
N LYS A 237 12.77 -7.35 18.66
CA LYS A 237 13.51 -6.48 17.74
C LYS A 237 12.95 -6.55 16.31
N GLU A 238 12.31 -7.65 15.93
CA GLU A 238 11.61 -7.80 14.64
C GLU A 238 10.54 -6.73 14.41
N ILE A 239 9.95 -6.20 15.49
CA ILE A 239 8.96 -5.12 15.46
C ILE A 239 9.55 -3.87 14.79
N ALA A 240 10.85 -3.59 14.95
CA ALA A 240 11.49 -2.44 14.31
C ALA A 240 11.48 -2.58 12.78
N VAL A 241 11.81 -3.75 12.25
CA VAL A 241 11.75 -4.01 10.80
C VAL A 241 10.32 -3.95 10.29
N ILE A 242 9.37 -4.56 11.01
CA ILE A 242 7.96 -4.54 10.64
C ILE A 242 7.44 -3.10 10.60
N ALA A 243 7.75 -2.29 11.62
CA ALA A 243 7.38 -0.88 11.67
C ALA A 243 7.89 -0.09 10.46
N LEU A 244 9.19 -0.20 10.14
CA LEU A 244 9.80 0.49 9.00
C LEU A 244 9.16 0.07 7.67
N LEU A 245 9.00 -1.25 7.48
CA LEU A 245 8.48 -1.80 6.22
C LEU A 245 6.98 -1.56 6.05
N SER A 246 6.18 -1.59 7.12
CA SER A 246 4.75 -1.28 7.06
C SER A 246 4.51 0.21 6.83
N PHE A 247 5.30 1.08 7.47
CA PHE A 247 5.22 2.53 7.23
C PHE A 247 5.53 2.88 5.77
N GLN A 248 6.60 2.34 5.19
CA GLN A 248 6.94 2.62 3.78
C GLN A 248 5.93 2.01 2.80
N ALA A 249 5.35 0.84 3.11
CA ALA A 249 4.37 0.20 2.24
C ALA A 249 3.12 1.08 2.06
N ALA A 250 2.75 1.84 3.08
CA ALA A 250 1.65 2.80 3.00
C ALA A 250 1.90 3.91 1.97
N GLY A 251 3.14 4.41 1.87
CA GLY A 251 3.51 5.44 0.91
C GLY A 251 3.24 5.03 -0.54
N GLN A 252 3.44 3.76 -0.86
CA GLN A 252 3.17 3.21 -2.19
C GLN A 252 1.68 3.20 -2.53
N ILE A 253 0.82 2.82 -1.58
CA ILE A 253 -0.64 2.88 -1.77
C ILE A 253 -1.08 4.33 -1.93
N VAL A 254 -0.57 5.25 -1.11
CA VAL A 254 -0.91 6.67 -1.24
C VAL A 254 -0.52 7.18 -2.62
N SER A 255 0.68 6.87 -3.10
CA SER A 255 1.12 7.28 -4.44
C SER A 255 0.23 6.72 -5.56
N SER A 256 -0.23 5.46 -5.49
CA SER A 256 -1.15 4.90 -6.50
C SER A 256 -2.49 5.65 -6.55
N ARG A 257 -3.02 6.01 -5.38
CA ARG A 257 -4.24 6.81 -5.25
C ARG A 257 -4.04 8.24 -5.78
N THR A 258 -2.93 8.89 -5.43
CA THR A 258 -2.61 10.25 -5.88
C THR A 258 -2.45 10.35 -7.39
N LEU A 259 -1.85 9.34 -8.03
CA LEU A 259 -1.71 9.26 -9.49
C LEU A 259 -3.01 8.89 -10.21
N SER A 260 -4.07 8.59 -9.45
CA SER A 260 -5.39 8.18 -9.97
C SER A 260 -5.34 6.92 -10.84
N VAL A 261 -4.35 6.03 -10.61
CA VAL A 261 -4.26 4.70 -11.22
C VAL A 261 -5.03 3.72 -10.34
N GLY A 262 -6.32 4.00 -10.15
CA GLY A 262 -7.18 3.29 -9.21
C GLY A 262 -7.35 1.80 -9.55
N GLU A 263 -7.08 1.41 -10.80
CA GLU A 263 -7.11 0.02 -11.22
C GLU A 263 -5.94 -0.84 -10.68
N ILE A 264 -4.83 -0.22 -10.24
CA ILE A 264 -3.67 -0.92 -9.67
C ILE A 264 -3.41 -0.36 -8.26
N PRO A 265 -4.08 -0.88 -7.22
CA PRO A 265 -3.90 -0.41 -5.84
C PRO A 265 -2.54 -0.81 -5.23
N THR A 266 -1.71 -1.56 -5.94
CA THR A 266 -0.37 -2.05 -5.57
C THR A 266 -0.29 -3.08 -4.44
N VAL A 267 -1.17 -3.01 -3.43
CA VAL A 267 -1.16 -3.89 -2.25
C VAL A 267 -2.50 -4.60 -2.01
N VAL A 268 -3.63 -3.94 -2.34
CA VAL A 268 -4.97 -4.51 -2.11
C VAL A 268 -5.39 -5.36 -3.30
N VAL A 269 -5.06 -6.65 -3.25
CA VAL A 269 -5.28 -7.57 -4.38
C VAL A 269 -6.76 -7.96 -4.52
N THR A 270 -7.50 -8.12 -3.42
CA THR A 270 -8.86 -8.68 -3.43
C THR A 270 -9.84 -7.86 -4.25
N SER A 271 -9.94 -6.54 -4.00
CA SER A 271 -10.86 -5.68 -4.76
C SER A 271 -10.48 -5.62 -6.23
N MET A 272 -9.19 -5.61 -6.54
CA MET A 272 -8.69 -5.63 -7.92
C MET A 272 -9.02 -6.95 -8.64
N LEU A 273 -8.97 -8.09 -7.95
CA LEU A 273 -9.41 -9.38 -8.50
C LEU A 273 -10.92 -9.41 -8.73
N CYS A 274 -11.74 -8.93 -7.79
CA CYS A 274 -13.18 -8.83 -7.99
C CYS A 274 -13.52 -7.94 -9.19
N ASP A 275 -12.84 -6.81 -9.30
CA ASP A 275 -12.94 -5.88 -10.42
C ASP A 275 -12.50 -6.48 -11.77
N LEU A 276 -11.48 -7.37 -11.74
CA LEU A 276 -11.01 -8.09 -12.92
C LEU A 276 -12.04 -9.14 -13.35
N MET A 277 -12.55 -9.93 -12.42
CA MET A 277 -13.50 -11.01 -12.71
C MET A 277 -14.89 -10.50 -13.07
N SER A 278 -15.27 -9.31 -12.59
CA SER A 278 -16.53 -8.65 -12.93
C SER A 278 -16.49 -7.94 -14.29
N ASP A 279 -15.37 -7.96 -15.00
CA ASP A 279 -15.25 -7.31 -16.32
C ASP A 279 -16.13 -8.04 -17.36
N PRO A 280 -17.14 -7.38 -17.96
CA PRO A 280 -18.03 -8.03 -18.94
C PRO A 280 -17.28 -8.54 -20.18
N ALA A 281 -16.11 -7.96 -20.47
CA ALA A 281 -15.23 -8.33 -21.56
C ALA A 281 -14.06 -9.21 -21.09
N LEU A 282 -14.18 -9.91 -19.96
CA LEU A 282 -13.10 -10.75 -19.39
C LEU A 282 -12.51 -11.72 -20.43
N LEU A 283 -13.38 -12.43 -21.16
CA LEU A 283 -13.00 -13.41 -22.18
C LEU A 283 -13.02 -12.84 -23.61
N ALA A 284 -13.46 -11.59 -23.78
CA ALA A 284 -13.47 -10.97 -25.10
C ALA A 284 -12.03 -10.64 -25.53
N TRP A 285 -11.72 -10.93 -26.79
CA TRP A 285 -10.46 -10.52 -27.43
C TRP A 285 -10.33 -8.99 -27.59
N ALA A 286 -11.36 -8.23 -27.21
CA ALA A 286 -11.35 -6.77 -27.24
C ALA A 286 -10.23 -6.17 -26.37
N LYS A 287 -9.66 -5.07 -26.85
CA LYS A 287 -8.57 -4.36 -26.20
C LYS A 287 -9.08 -3.59 -24.99
N ASN A 288 -9.04 -4.21 -23.81
CA ASN A 288 -9.33 -3.56 -22.53
C ASN A 288 -8.03 -3.38 -21.74
N ASP A 289 -7.44 -2.19 -21.84
CA ASP A 289 -6.15 -1.88 -21.21
C ASP A 289 -6.23 -1.94 -19.66
N LYS A 290 -7.37 -1.58 -19.07
CA LYS A 290 -7.57 -1.62 -17.61
C LYS A 290 -7.63 -3.06 -17.09
N ARG A 291 -8.35 -3.94 -17.79
CA ARG A 291 -8.39 -5.39 -17.51
C ARG A 291 -6.99 -5.99 -17.57
N ASN A 292 -6.26 -5.73 -18.65
CA ASN A 292 -4.90 -6.25 -18.84
C ASN A 292 -3.95 -5.77 -17.73
N ARG A 293 -4.05 -4.49 -17.33
CA ARG A 293 -3.28 -3.93 -16.21
C ARG A 293 -3.57 -4.62 -14.88
N ARG A 294 -4.85 -4.87 -14.56
CA ARG A 294 -5.26 -5.59 -13.33
C ARG A 294 -4.74 -7.03 -13.32
N PHE A 295 -4.86 -7.73 -14.44
CA PHE A 295 -4.32 -9.08 -14.59
C PHE A 295 -2.79 -9.11 -14.40
N VAL A 296 -2.07 -8.22 -15.08
CA VAL A 296 -0.61 -8.11 -14.94
C VAL A 296 -0.21 -7.73 -13.52
N ALA A 297 -0.93 -6.81 -12.86
CA ALA A 297 -0.69 -6.45 -11.47
C ALA A 297 -0.82 -7.65 -10.53
N PHE A 298 -1.87 -8.48 -10.69
CA PHE A 298 -2.03 -9.71 -9.93
C PHE A 298 -0.86 -10.68 -10.14
N VAL A 299 -0.52 -10.96 -11.41
CA VAL A 299 0.58 -11.86 -11.77
C VAL A 299 1.90 -11.35 -11.20
N LEU A 300 2.18 -10.05 -11.30
CA LEU A 300 3.40 -9.46 -10.75
C LEU A 300 3.48 -9.58 -9.23
N THR A 301 2.39 -9.36 -8.50
CA THR A 301 2.36 -9.58 -7.04
C THR A 301 2.65 -11.05 -6.70
N LEU A 302 2.05 -12.00 -7.42
CA LEU A 302 2.30 -13.43 -7.22
C LEU A 302 3.76 -13.80 -7.52
N VAL A 303 4.27 -13.38 -8.67
CA VAL A 303 5.65 -13.61 -9.08
C VAL A 303 6.63 -12.98 -8.08
N GLY A 304 6.34 -11.77 -7.59
CA GLY A 304 7.11 -11.13 -6.53
C GLY A 304 7.19 -12.00 -5.27
N ALA A 305 6.05 -12.49 -4.79
CA ALA A 305 6.01 -13.35 -3.60
C ALA A 305 6.78 -14.67 -3.80
N ILE A 306 6.67 -15.27 -4.98
CA ILE A 306 7.46 -16.45 -5.38
C ILE A 306 8.96 -16.10 -5.33
N CYS A 307 9.38 -15.02 -5.99
CA CYS A 307 10.78 -14.57 -5.97
C CYS A 307 11.28 -14.36 -4.53
N GLY A 308 10.49 -13.74 -3.65
CA GLY A 308 10.89 -13.53 -2.24
C GLY A 308 11.15 -14.81 -1.48
N GLY A 309 10.29 -15.82 -1.66
CA GLY A 309 10.48 -17.13 -1.07
C GLY A 309 11.72 -17.85 -1.61
N TRP A 310 11.91 -17.84 -2.93
CA TRP A 310 13.04 -18.50 -3.59
C TRP A 310 14.39 -17.82 -3.30
N ILE A 311 14.44 -16.49 -3.29
CA ILE A 311 15.64 -15.74 -2.92
C ILE A 311 16.02 -16.07 -1.49
N SER A 312 15.08 -15.98 -0.54
CA SER A 312 15.35 -16.29 0.87
C SER A 312 15.84 -17.72 1.07
N LYS A 313 15.26 -18.67 0.33
CA LYS A 313 15.69 -20.08 0.34
C LYS A 313 17.10 -20.27 -0.23
N ALA A 314 17.44 -19.58 -1.32
CA ALA A 314 18.73 -19.73 -1.98
C ALA A 314 19.87 -19.04 -1.22
N SER A 315 19.62 -17.87 -0.64
CA SER A 315 20.62 -17.12 0.14
C SER A 315 20.74 -17.60 1.59
N GLY A 316 19.75 -18.34 2.09
CA GLY A 316 19.61 -18.64 3.51
C GLY A 316 19.34 -17.40 4.37
N ALA A 317 18.87 -16.30 3.77
CA ALA A 317 18.77 -15.01 4.43
C ALA A 317 17.76 -14.05 3.75
N VAL A 318 17.07 -13.20 4.50
CA VAL A 318 16.05 -12.28 3.94
C VAL A 318 16.59 -10.95 3.40
N GLN A 319 17.79 -10.55 3.82
CA GLN A 319 18.39 -9.25 3.48
C GLN A 319 18.56 -9.04 1.97
N PRO A 320 18.98 -10.05 1.16
CA PRO A 320 19.11 -9.87 -0.29
C PRO A 320 17.81 -9.46 -0.97
N SER A 321 16.66 -10.00 -0.54
CA SER A 321 15.35 -9.58 -1.04
C SER A 321 15.07 -8.13 -0.68
N LEU A 322 15.37 -7.69 0.55
CA LEU A 322 15.14 -6.31 0.98
C LEU A 322 16.04 -5.30 0.27
N TRP A 323 17.31 -5.65 0.02
CA TRP A 323 18.19 -4.81 -0.81
C TRP A 323 17.69 -4.69 -2.25
N THR A 324 17.14 -5.78 -2.80
CA THR A 324 16.52 -5.75 -4.13
C THR A 324 15.29 -4.83 -4.14
N VAL A 325 14.41 -4.94 -3.14
CA VAL A 325 13.25 -4.05 -2.95
C VAL A 325 13.70 -2.58 -2.85
N ALA A 326 14.72 -2.30 -2.05
CA ALA A 326 15.27 -0.96 -1.89
C ALA A 326 15.83 -0.42 -3.22
N GLY A 327 16.66 -1.20 -3.91
CA GLY A 327 17.23 -0.82 -5.21
C GLY A 327 16.14 -0.48 -6.24
N ILE A 328 15.10 -1.30 -6.34
CA ILE A 328 13.97 -1.04 -7.25
C ILE A 328 13.26 0.26 -6.86
N LYS A 329 12.96 0.50 -5.58
CA LYS A 329 12.33 1.74 -5.13
C LYS A 329 13.20 2.97 -5.37
N LEU A 330 14.52 2.86 -5.22
CA LEU A 330 15.46 3.92 -5.55
C LEU A 330 15.45 4.25 -7.05
N VAL A 331 15.44 3.22 -7.91
CA VAL A 331 15.30 3.41 -9.36
C VAL A 331 13.97 4.09 -9.70
N LEU A 332 12.87 3.72 -9.04
CA LEU A 332 11.58 4.41 -9.20
C LEU A 332 11.66 5.88 -8.75
N ALA A 333 12.31 6.16 -7.62
CA ALA A 333 12.49 7.52 -7.12
C ALA A 333 13.23 8.40 -8.13
N ILE A 334 14.33 7.88 -8.69
CA ILE A 334 15.12 8.56 -9.72
C ILE A 334 14.30 8.72 -11.01
N SER A 335 13.57 7.68 -11.42
CA SER A 335 12.74 7.69 -12.63
C SER A 335 11.68 8.78 -12.59
N TRP A 336 11.10 9.07 -11.42
CA TRP A 336 10.12 10.16 -11.27
C TRP A 336 10.71 11.55 -11.51
N LEU A 337 11.99 11.78 -11.20
CA LEU A 337 12.67 13.05 -11.46
C LEU A 337 12.87 13.31 -12.97
N PHE A 338 13.02 12.24 -13.74
CA PHE A 338 13.22 12.28 -15.19
C PHE A 338 11.96 12.01 -16.01
N TRP A 339 10.81 11.81 -15.35
CA TRP A 339 9.55 11.47 -16.02
C TRP A 339 9.11 12.53 -17.04
N THR A 340 8.13 12.23 -17.89
CA THR A 340 7.59 13.17 -18.89
C THR A 340 6.59 14.16 -18.29
N GLU A 341 6.66 15.42 -18.73
CA GLU A 341 5.84 16.54 -18.22
C GLU A 341 4.44 16.46 -18.80
N LYS A 342 3.45 16.96 -18.05
CA LYS A 342 2.08 17.08 -18.54
C LYS A 342 1.96 18.21 -19.57
#